data_AF-A0A7S3E762-F1
#
_entry.id   AF-A0A7S3E762-F1
#
_cell.length_a   1.000
_cell.length_b   1.000
_cell.length_c   1.000
_cell.angle_alpha   90.00
_cell.angle_beta   90.00
_cell.angle_gamma   90.00
#
_symmetry.space_group_name_H-M   'P 1'
#
loop_
_entity.id
_entity.type
_entity.pdbx_description
1 polymer ?
#
loop_
_entity_poly.entity_id
_entity_poly.type
_entity_poly.pdbx_seq_one_letter_code
_entity_poly.pdbx_strand_id
1 'polypeptide(L)'
;MVQTGISTIDVMNSIARGQKIPLFSAAGLPHNDVAAQIARQAGLVAREGVEPEEFAIVFAAMGVNMETARFFRQDFEENGAMERVTLFLNLANDPTIERIITPRLALTTAEYLAYECGKHVLVILTDMSSYADALREVSAAREEVRTNCCPCHNSPGSSECLSRSRSQPPGAGTPRIPRIHVH
;
A
#
# COMPACT_ATOMS: atom_id res chain seq x y z
N MET A 1 11.49 -13.11 -6.20
CA MET A 1 10.37 -12.52 -6.96
C MET A 1 9.16 -12.58 -6.07
N VAL A 2 8.29 -11.58 -6.08
CA VAL A 2 7.05 -11.65 -5.30
C VAL A 2 6.02 -12.35 -6.17
N GLN A 3 5.39 -13.39 -5.63
CA GLN A 3 4.26 -14.07 -6.27
C GLN A 3 3.00 -13.52 -5.65
N THR A 4 2.10 -13.00 -6.48
CA THR A 4 0.82 -12.42 -6.04
C THR A 4 -0.32 -13.42 -6.06
N GLY A 5 -0.15 -14.56 -6.76
CA GLY A 5 -1.19 -15.59 -6.91
C GLY A 5 -2.16 -15.31 -8.06
N ILE A 6 -2.00 -14.17 -8.74
CA ILE A 6 -2.77 -13.80 -9.92
C ILE A 6 -1.90 -14.03 -11.15
N SER A 7 -2.25 -15.02 -11.96
CA SER A 7 -1.46 -15.44 -13.13
C SER A 7 -1.20 -14.31 -14.12
N THR A 8 -2.17 -13.42 -14.34
CA THR A 8 -2.01 -12.27 -15.23
C THR A 8 -0.97 -11.28 -14.69
N ILE A 9 -0.88 -11.09 -13.38
CA ILE A 9 0.13 -10.23 -12.76
C ILE A 9 1.48 -10.93 -12.78
N ASP A 10 1.53 -12.18 -12.32
CA ASP A 10 2.79 -12.92 -12.14
C ASP A 10 3.49 -13.23 -13.48
N VAL A 11 2.74 -13.47 -14.56
CA VAL A 11 3.30 -13.79 -15.90
C VAL A 11 3.55 -12.54 -16.73
N MET A 12 2.57 -11.62 -16.82
CA MET A 12 2.67 -10.47 -17.74
C MET A 12 3.39 -9.27 -17.13
N ASN A 13 3.30 -9.10 -15.81
CA ASN A 13 3.84 -7.95 -15.09
C ASN A 13 4.51 -8.39 -13.78
N SER A 14 5.49 -9.30 -13.88
CA SER A 14 6.18 -9.89 -12.74
C SER A 14 6.72 -8.81 -11.79
N ILE A 15 6.39 -8.93 -10.50
CA ILE A 15 6.72 -7.91 -9.50
C ILE A 15 8.11 -8.19 -8.91
N ALA A 16 9.05 -7.26 -9.14
CA ALA A 16 10.34 -7.27 -8.48
C ALA A 16 10.24 -6.71 -7.05
N ARG A 17 11.09 -7.21 -6.15
CA ARG A 17 11.23 -6.64 -4.79
C ARG A 17 11.65 -5.18 -4.90
N GLY A 18 10.94 -4.28 -4.22
CA GLY A 18 11.19 -2.83 -4.31
C GLY A 18 10.37 -2.09 -5.35
N GLN A 19 9.63 -2.80 -6.20
CA GLN A 19 8.89 -2.17 -7.28
C GLN A 19 7.60 -1.54 -6.77
N LYS A 20 7.26 -0.37 -7.31
CA LYS A 20 5.95 0.26 -7.13
C LYS A 20 5.08 -0.10 -8.33
N ILE A 21 3.97 -0.79 -8.08
CA ILE A 21 3.01 -1.13 -9.15
C ILE A 21 1.65 -0.56 -8.76
N PRO A 22 1.11 0.38 -9.55
CA PRO A 22 -0.26 0.81 -9.38
C PRO A 22 -1.24 -0.22 -9.99
N LEU A 23 -2.30 -0.57 -9.26
CA LEU A 23 -3.48 -1.24 -9.78
C LEU A 23 -4.54 -0.17 -10.01
N PHE A 24 -4.96 0.04 -11.24
CA PHE A 24 -6.01 1.02 -11.56
C PHE A 24 -7.35 0.30 -11.71
N SER A 25 -8.34 0.79 -10.98
CA SER A 25 -9.72 0.33 -11.08
C SER A 25 -10.68 1.49 -11.34
N ALA A 26 -11.95 1.15 -11.50
CA ALA A 26 -13.04 2.10 -11.64
C ALA A 26 -14.03 1.92 -10.49
N ALA A 27 -14.77 2.97 -10.16
CA ALA A 27 -15.80 2.92 -9.13
C ALA A 27 -16.82 1.80 -9.43
N GLY A 28 -17.05 0.92 -8.45
CA GLY A 28 -17.96 -0.23 -8.58
C GLY A 28 -17.30 -1.52 -9.08
N LEU A 29 -16.03 -1.52 -9.48
CA LEU A 29 -15.28 -2.75 -9.74
C LEU A 29 -14.76 -3.38 -8.43
N PRO A 30 -14.58 -4.71 -8.39
CA PRO A 30 -14.15 -5.45 -7.20
C PRO A 30 -12.64 -5.30 -6.91
N HIS A 31 -12.14 -4.07 -6.82
CA HIS A 31 -10.73 -3.81 -6.48
C HIS A 31 -10.38 -4.22 -5.05
N ASN A 32 -11.35 -4.19 -4.13
CA ASN A 32 -11.17 -4.64 -2.77
C ASN A 32 -10.93 -6.15 -2.69
N ASP A 33 -11.65 -6.94 -3.49
CA ASP A 33 -11.49 -8.39 -3.55
C ASP A 33 -10.13 -8.78 -4.12
N VAL A 34 -9.66 -8.06 -5.14
CA VAL A 34 -8.32 -8.25 -5.71
C VAL A 34 -7.25 -7.87 -4.69
N ALA A 35 -7.40 -6.75 -3.98
CA ALA A 35 -6.45 -6.35 -2.94
C ALA A 35 -6.37 -7.36 -1.79
N ALA A 36 -7.53 -7.86 -1.34
CA ALA A 36 -7.63 -8.92 -0.35
C ALA A 36 -7.00 -10.22 -0.86
N GLN A 37 -7.27 -10.61 -2.11
CA GLN A 37 -6.67 -11.79 -2.73
C GLN A 37 -5.14 -11.71 -2.78
N ILE A 38 -4.60 -10.56 -3.20
CA ILE A 38 -3.16 -10.33 -3.21
C ILE A 38 -2.63 -10.43 -1.77
N ALA A 39 -3.29 -9.84 -0.78
CA ALA A 39 -2.84 -9.92 0.61
C ALA A 39 -2.87 -11.37 1.16
N ARG A 40 -3.81 -12.21 0.72
CA ARG A 40 -3.87 -13.64 1.11
C ARG A 40 -2.76 -14.47 0.47
N GLN A 41 -2.59 -14.30 -0.84
CA GLN A 41 -1.76 -15.16 -1.69
C GLN A 41 -0.34 -14.64 -1.87
N ALA A 42 -0.07 -13.38 -1.51
CA ALA A 42 1.25 -12.80 -1.61
C ALA A 42 2.24 -13.60 -0.78
N GLY A 43 3.28 -14.04 -1.47
CA GLY A 43 4.38 -14.79 -0.89
C GLY A 43 5.64 -14.60 -1.70
N LEU A 44 6.75 -15.03 -1.11
CA LEU A 44 8.01 -15.15 -1.82
C LEU A 44 8.00 -16.49 -2.56
N VAL A 45 8.41 -16.48 -3.83
CA VAL A 45 8.67 -17.72 -4.55
C VAL A 45 9.79 -18.45 -3.81
N ALA A 46 9.47 -19.56 -3.17
CA ALA A 46 10.44 -20.40 -2.48
C ALA A 46 11.51 -20.83 -3.49
N ARG A 47 12.76 -20.47 -3.24
CA ARG A 47 13.91 -21.06 -3.93
C ARG A 47 14.35 -22.28 -3.13
N GLU A 48 14.46 -23.42 -3.79
CA GLU A 48 14.99 -24.63 -3.18
C GLU A 48 16.37 -24.33 -2.55
N GLY A 49 16.51 -24.57 -1.24
CA GLY A 49 17.76 -24.43 -0.49
C GLY A 49 17.99 -23.11 0.25
N VAL A 50 16.99 -22.22 0.37
CA VAL A 50 17.07 -20.99 1.18
C VAL A 50 16.09 -21.08 2.36
N GLU A 51 16.55 -20.68 3.55
CA GLU A 51 15.73 -20.53 4.76
C GLU A 51 14.44 -19.73 4.47
N PRO A 52 13.32 -20.01 5.16
CA PRO A 52 12.06 -19.29 4.95
C PRO A 52 12.25 -17.81 5.26
N GLU A 53 12.37 -17.00 4.21
CA GLU A 53 12.42 -15.54 4.29
C GLU A 53 11.11 -15.02 4.92
N GLU A 54 11.20 -14.32 6.06
CA GLU A 54 10.01 -13.85 6.77
C GLU A 54 9.31 -12.72 5.99
N PHE A 55 8.03 -12.92 5.68
CA PHE A 55 7.23 -12.02 4.85
C PHE A 55 6.14 -11.34 5.68
N ALA A 56 6.11 -10.01 5.65
CA ALA A 56 5.13 -9.19 6.35
C ALA A 56 4.32 -8.36 5.35
N ILE A 57 3.04 -8.16 5.64
CA ILE A 57 2.14 -7.36 4.80
C ILE A 57 1.69 -6.16 5.61
N VAL A 58 1.80 -4.98 5.03
CA VAL A 58 1.23 -3.76 5.61
C VAL A 58 0.09 -3.31 4.71
N PHE A 59 -1.12 -3.38 5.25
CA PHE A 59 -2.34 -3.02 4.52
C PHE A 59 -2.89 -1.73 5.09
N ALA A 60 -3.05 -0.70 4.26
CA ALA A 60 -3.65 0.56 4.65
C ALA A 60 -4.89 0.86 3.79
N ALA A 61 -6.03 0.98 4.47
CA ALA A 61 -7.31 1.37 3.91
C ALA A 61 -7.64 2.82 4.31
N MET A 62 -7.91 3.68 3.34
CA MET A 62 -8.20 5.10 3.50
C MET A 62 -9.57 5.40 2.89
N GLY A 63 -10.42 6.09 3.64
CA GLY A 63 -11.75 6.49 3.17
C GLY A 63 -12.68 5.32 2.87
N VAL A 64 -12.49 4.15 3.51
CA VAL A 64 -13.33 2.98 3.25
C VAL A 64 -14.65 3.02 4.01
N ASN A 65 -15.69 2.45 3.41
CA ASN A 65 -16.97 2.26 4.09
C ASN A 65 -16.84 1.25 5.23
N MET A 66 -17.71 1.37 6.24
CA MET A 66 -17.75 0.45 7.38
C MET A 66 -17.94 -1.01 6.95
N GLU A 67 -18.75 -1.25 5.91
CA GLU A 67 -18.96 -2.59 5.35
C GLU A 67 -17.67 -3.15 4.72
N THR A 68 -16.96 -2.34 3.94
CA THR A 68 -15.69 -2.73 3.33
C THR A 68 -14.61 -2.97 4.38
N ALA A 69 -14.56 -2.15 5.44
CA ALA A 69 -13.64 -2.34 6.56
C ALA A 69 -13.89 -3.67 7.29
N ARG A 70 -15.17 -4.03 7.50
CA ARG A 70 -15.56 -5.32 8.07
C ARG A 70 -15.17 -6.48 7.15
N PHE A 71 -15.39 -6.33 5.85
CA PHE A 71 -14.98 -7.31 4.84
C PHE A 71 -13.48 -7.62 4.94
N PHE A 72 -12.62 -6.60 4.96
CA PHE A 72 -11.18 -6.81 5.13
C PHE A 72 -10.85 -7.50 6.43
N ARG A 73 -11.44 -7.07 7.55
CA ARG A 73 -11.14 -7.67 8.86
C ARG A 73 -11.55 -9.15 8.91
N GLN A 74 -12.74 -9.46 8.41
CA GLN A 74 -13.23 -10.83 8.33
C GLN A 74 -12.35 -11.70 7.42
N ASP A 75 -11.97 -11.19 6.24
CA ASP A 75 -11.10 -11.93 5.32
C ASP A 75 -9.72 -12.22 5.96
N PHE A 76 -9.14 -11.27 6.69
CA PHE A 76 -7.86 -11.51 7.38
C PHE A 76 -7.98 -12.45 8.59
N GLU A 77 -9.09 -12.41 9.32
CA GLU A 77 -9.39 -13.33 10.42
C GLU A 77 -9.61 -14.77 9.92
N GLU A 78 -10.43 -14.96 8.88
CA GLU A 78 -10.75 -16.29 8.32
C GLU A 78 -9.54 -16.99 7.71
N ASN A 79 -8.63 -16.23 7.10
CA ASN A 79 -7.44 -16.78 6.46
C ASN A 79 -6.25 -16.94 7.40
N GLY A 80 -6.40 -16.60 8.70
CA GLY A 80 -5.31 -16.68 9.69
C GLY A 80 -4.12 -15.77 9.35
N ALA A 81 -4.31 -14.77 8.48
CA ALA A 81 -3.25 -13.90 8.01
C ALA A 81 -2.94 -12.76 8.99
N MET A 82 -3.73 -12.62 10.07
CA MET A 82 -3.61 -11.54 11.04
C MET A 82 -2.27 -11.51 11.78
N GLU A 83 -1.59 -12.64 11.94
CA GLU A 83 -0.27 -12.71 12.60
C GLU A 83 0.85 -12.05 11.78
N ARG A 84 0.70 -12.00 10.45
CA ARG A 84 1.69 -11.47 9.50
C ARG A 84 1.28 -10.15 8.85
N VAL A 85 0.04 -9.71 9.06
CA VAL A 85 -0.54 -8.51 8.45
C VAL A 85 -0.70 -7.41 9.49
N THR A 86 -0.13 -6.24 9.23
CA THR A 86 -0.44 -5.01 9.97
C THR A 86 -1.51 -4.22 9.22
N LEU A 87 -2.65 -4.00 9.87
CA LEU A 87 -3.82 -3.36 9.27
C LEU A 87 -3.98 -1.93 9.78
N PHE A 88 -3.99 -0.95 8.87
CA PHE A 88 -4.38 0.43 9.14
C PHE A 88 -5.71 0.70 8.45
N LEU A 89 -6.77 0.89 9.24
CA LEU A 89 -8.11 1.19 8.73
C LEU A 89 -8.49 2.61 9.10
N ASN A 90 -8.76 3.43 8.09
CA ASN A 90 -9.41 4.71 8.24
C ASN A 90 -10.76 4.65 7.52
N LEU A 91 -11.83 4.93 8.24
CA LEU A 91 -13.19 4.92 7.72
C LEU A 91 -13.55 6.23 7.00
N ALA A 92 -14.60 6.19 6.17
CA ALA A 92 -15.11 7.37 5.47
C ALA A 92 -15.73 8.44 6.39
N ASN A 93 -16.09 8.09 7.63
CA ASN A 93 -16.57 9.02 8.65
C ASN A 93 -15.44 9.69 9.46
N ASP A 94 -14.21 9.19 9.35
CA ASP A 94 -13.05 9.72 10.08
C ASP A 94 -12.54 11.01 9.41
N PRO A 95 -11.93 11.94 10.19
CA PRO A 95 -11.52 13.24 9.67
C PRO A 95 -10.51 13.13 8.54
N THR A 96 -10.60 14.07 7.59
CA THR A 96 -9.75 14.12 6.39
C THR A 96 -8.24 14.13 6.72
N ILE A 97 -7.86 14.66 7.88
CA ILE A 97 -6.47 14.67 8.36
C ILE A 97 -5.93 13.26 8.64
N GLU A 98 -6.75 12.37 9.23
CA GLU A 98 -6.34 10.98 9.51
C GLU A 98 -6.07 10.21 8.21
N ARG A 99 -6.83 10.50 7.15
CA ARG A 99 -6.61 9.93 5.80
C ARG A 99 -5.24 10.28 5.24
N ILE A 100 -4.75 11.49 5.51
CA ILE A 100 -3.46 11.96 5.01
C ILE A 100 -2.30 11.33 5.80
N ILE A 101 -2.52 11.08 7.09
CA ILE A 101 -1.50 10.54 8.00
C ILE A 101 -1.40 9.02 7.89
N THR A 102 -2.51 8.32 7.68
CA THR A 102 -2.58 6.85 7.54
C THR A 102 -1.53 6.24 6.61
N PRO A 103 -1.34 6.71 5.36
CA PRO A 103 -0.33 6.14 4.47
C PRO A 103 1.09 6.42 4.98
N ARG A 104 1.32 7.55 5.67
CA ARG A 104 2.63 7.86 6.26
C ARG A 104 2.96 6.91 7.41
N LEU A 105 1.99 6.59 8.25
CA LEU A 105 2.14 5.60 9.32
C LEU A 105 2.44 4.23 8.73
N ALA A 106 1.64 3.78 7.76
CA ALA A 106 1.85 2.50 7.08
C ALA A 106 3.25 2.39 6.45
N LEU A 107 3.71 3.44 5.77
CA LEU A 107 5.06 3.45 5.19
C LEU A 107 6.17 3.44 6.24
N THR A 108 5.98 4.14 7.35
CA THR A 108 6.95 4.15 8.47
C THR A 108 7.06 2.76 9.10
N THR A 109 5.93 2.10 9.34
CA THR A 109 5.89 0.72 9.83
C THR A 109 6.53 -0.25 8.84
N ALA A 110 6.30 -0.06 7.54
CA ALA A 110 6.93 -0.87 6.51
C ALA A 110 8.46 -0.69 6.46
N GLU A 111 8.94 0.54 6.64
CA GLU A 111 10.37 0.84 6.70
C GLU A 111 11.02 0.22 7.93
N TYR A 112 10.37 0.31 9.10
CA TYR A 112 10.83 -0.36 10.32
C TYR A 112 10.94 -1.88 10.15
N LEU A 113 9.88 -2.52 9.63
CA LEU A 113 9.87 -3.97 9.42
C LEU A 113 10.93 -4.43 8.40
N ALA A 114 11.21 -3.63 7.38
CA ALA A 114 12.19 -3.98 6.35
C ALA A 114 13.64 -3.73 6.77
N TYR A 115 13.91 -2.59 7.42
CA TYR A 115 15.28 -2.19 7.75
C TYR A 115 15.74 -2.70 9.12
N GLU A 116 14.87 -2.68 10.13
CA GLU A 116 15.25 -3.08 11.48
C GLU A 116 15.00 -4.57 11.73
N CYS A 117 13.85 -5.09 11.28
CA CYS A 117 13.53 -6.51 11.44
C CYS A 117 14.01 -7.40 10.27
N GLY A 118 14.52 -6.80 9.19
CA GLY A 118 15.04 -7.54 8.03
C GLY A 118 13.98 -8.34 7.25
N LYS A 119 12.68 -8.05 7.45
CA LYS A 119 11.58 -8.79 6.81
C LYS A 119 11.32 -8.29 5.40
N HIS A 120 10.81 -9.14 4.53
CA HIS A 120 10.28 -8.71 3.24
C HIS A 120 8.88 -8.16 3.42
N VAL A 121 8.71 -6.87 3.11
CA VAL A 121 7.44 -6.18 3.33
C VAL A 121 6.73 -5.91 2.01
N LEU A 122 5.46 -6.28 1.92
CA LEU A 122 4.56 -5.81 0.88
C LEU A 122 3.59 -4.78 1.45
N VAL A 123 3.61 -3.57 0.90
CA VAL A 123 2.66 -2.52 1.29
C VAL A 123 1.53 -2.46 0.28
N ILE A 124 0.29 -2.52 0.75
CA ILE A 124 -0.93 -2.33 -0.05
C ILE A 124 -1.62 -1.07 0.45
N LEU A 125 -1.80 -0.09 -0.43
CA LEU A 125 -2.52 1.15 -0.14
C LEU A 125 -3.79 1.18 -0.97
N THR A 126 -4.94 1.34 -0.31
CA THR A 126 -6.26 1.53 -0.92
C THR A 126 -7.05 2.53 -0.05
N ASP A 127 -7.96 3.36 -0.51
CA ASP A 127 -8.12 3.84 -1.87
C ASP A 127 -7.33 5.16 -2.03
N MET A 128 -6.46 5.22 -3.06
CA MET A 128 -5.66 6.41 -3.35
C MET A 128 -6.50 7.58 -3.92
N SER A 129 -7.68 7.30 -4.47
CA SER A 129 -8.62 8.33 -4.94
C SER A 129 -9.18 9.12 -3.76
N SER A 130 -9.62 8.42 -2.71
CA SER A 130 -10.04 9.01 -1.43
C SER A 130 -8.94 9.84 -0.75
N TYR A 131 -7.68 9.41 -0.86
CA TYR A 131 -6.53 10.20 -0.41
C TYR A 131 -6.31 11.47 -1.24
N ALA A 132 -6.48 11.40 -2.57
CA ALA A 132 -6.34 12.58 -3.43
C ALA A 132 -7.44 13.62 -3.17
N ASP A 133 -8.67 13.20 -2.90
CA ASP A 133 -9.76 14.09 -2.53
C ASP A 133 -9.53 14.74 -1.15
N ALA A 134 -8.99 13.98 -0.20
CA ALA A 134 -8.56 14.52 1.09
C ALA A 134 -7.49 15.62 0.94
N LEU A 135 -6.49 15.40 0.08
CA LEU A 135 -5.48 16.41 -0.23
C LEU A 135 -6.09 17.65 -0.88
N ARG A 136 -7.06 17.48 -1.78
CA ARG A 136 -7.76 18.61 -2.43
C ARG A 136 -8.55 19.45 -1.43
N GLU A 137 -9.23 18.82 -0.47
CA GLU A 137 -9.97 19.51 0.58
C GLU A 137 -9.05 20.36 1.46
N VAL A 138 -7.92 19.80 1.90
CA VAL A 138 -6.92 20.54 2.70
C VAL A 138 -6.27 21.68 1.90
N SER A 139 -6.02 21.47 0.60
CA SER A 139 -5.46 22.52 -0.27
C SER A 139 -6.45 23.67 -0.46
N ALA A 140 -7.75 23.36 -0.61
CA ALA A 140 -8.80 24.36 -0.73
C ALA A 140 -8.95 25.19 0.56
N ALA A 141 -8.80 24.56 1.73
CA ALA A 141 -8.82 25.25 3.03
C ALA A 141 -7.62 26.19 3.24
N ARG A 142 -6.51 25.97 2.51
CA ARG A 142 -5.28 26.78 2.58
C ARG A 142 -5.20 27.88 1.51
N GLU A 143 -6.27 28.09 0.73
CA GLU A 143 -6.33 29.06 -0.39
C GLU A 143 -5.21 28.88 -1.44
N GLU A 144 -4.69 27.66 -1.60
CA GLU A 144 -3.75 27.36 -2.67
C GLU A 144 -4.45 27.46 -4.04
N VAL A 145 -3.81 28.09 -5.02
CA VAL A 145 -4.40 28.39 -6.34
C VAL A 145 -4.86 27.09 -7.01
N ARG A 146 -6.16 27.00 -7.30
CA ARG A 146 -6.75 25.86 -8.01
C ARG A 146 -6.36 25.88 -9.49
N THR A 147 -5.28 25.19 -9.84
CA THR A 147 -5.12 24.70 -11.21
C THR A 147 -5.96 23.43 -11.38
N ASN A 148 -6.74 23.34 -12.46
CA ASN A 148 -7.78 22.31 -12.72
C ASN A 148 -7.33 20.85 -12.89
N CYS A 149 -6.16 20.48 -12.39
CA CYS A 149 -5.77 19.10 -12.20
C CYS A 149 -5.31 18.95 -10.75
N CYS A 150 -5.43 17.74 -10.19
CA CYS A 150 -4.93 17.41 -8.86
C CYS A 150 -3.65 18.20 -8.51
N PRO A 151 -3.46 18.64 -7.25
CA PRO A 151 -2.28 19.39 -6.81
C PRO A 151 -0.91 18.67 -7.00
N CYS A 152 -0.89 17.51 -7.67
CA CYS A 152 0.22 16.63 -7.95
C CYS A 152 1.43 17.28 -8.64
N HIS A 153 1.29 18.44 -9.28
CA HIS A 153 2.43 19.10 -9.95
C HIS A 153 3.26 20.01 -9.05
N ASN A 154 2.73 20.47 -7.90
CA ASN A 154 3.44 21.43 -7.04
C ASN A 154 3.37 21.16 -5.54
N SER A 155 2.55 20.22 -5.07
CA SER A 155 2.51 19.90 -3.63
C SER A 155 3.59 18.89 -3.26
N PRO A 156 4.51 19.21 -2.32
CA PRO A 156 5.51 18.27 -1.87
C PRO A 156 4.88 16.99 -1.32
N GLY A 157 3.69 17.00 -0.72
CA GLY A 157 3.11 15.84 -0.01
C GLY A 157 2.91 14.55 -0.83
N SER A 158 2.49 14.61 -2.10
CA SER A 158 2.39 13.40 -2.95
C SER A 158 3.78 12.99 -3.45
N SER A 159 4.60 13.96 -3.85
CA SER A 159 5.99 13.73 -4.24
C SER A 159 6.89 13.33 -3.06
N GLU A 160 6.51 13.57 -1.81
CA GLU A 160 7.26 13.27 -0.58
C GLU A 160 6.93 11.86 -0.08
N CYS A 161 5.67 11.43 -0.21
CA CYS A 161 5.34 9.99 -0.22
C CYS A 161 6.04 9.25 -1.38
N LEU A 162 6.26 9.93 -2.51
CA LEU A 162 6.95 9.38 -3.68
C LEU A 162 8.49 9.58 -3.70
N SER A 163 9.07 10.44 -2.86
CA SER A 163 10.51 10.80 -2.88
C SER A 163 11.24 10.40 -1.61
N ARG A 164 10.52 10.21 -0.49
CA ARG A 164 11.02 9.36 0.61
C ARG A 164 11.21 7.90 0.17
N SER A 165 10.72 7.55 -1.02
CA SER A 165 11.06 6.30 -1.69
C SER A 165 12.26 6.39 -2.64
N ARG A 166 13.04 7.48 -2.65
CA ARG A 166 14.34 7.48 -3.33
C ARG A 166 15.26 6.58 -2.52
N SER A 167 15.73 5.53 -3.17
CA SER A 167 16.86 4.72 -2.75
C SER A 167 18.01 5.61 -2.30
N GLN A 168 18.46 5.47 -1.05
CA GLN A 168 19.84 5.82 -0.71
C GLN A 168 20.79 5.05 -1.66
N PRO A 169 21.90 5.65 -2.12
CA PRO A 169 22.87 4.95 -2.96
C PRO A 169 23.45 3.74 -2.20
N PRO A 170 23.88 2.69 -2.92
CA PRO A 170 23.88 1.33 -2.43
C PRO A 170 24.97 1.06 -1.39
N GLY A 171 24.56 0.58 -0.22
CA GLY A 171 25.35 -0.34 0.59
C GLY A 171 24.90 -1.76 0.26
N ALA A 172 25.84 -2.63 -0.11
CA ALA A 172 25.55 -4.00 -0.55
C ALA A 172 24.77 -4.78 0.52
N GLY A 173 23.49 -5.10 0.25
CA GLY A 173 22.69 -6.02 1.08
C GLY A 173 21.28 -5.57 1.49
N THR A 174 20.82 -4.36 1.16
CA THR A 174 19.52 -3.86 1.68
C THR A 174 18.29 -4.48 0.98
N PRO A 175 17.31 -5.03 1.72
CA PRO A 175 16.07 -5.56 1.15
C PRO A 175 15.21 -4.41 0.60
N ARG A 176 14.72 -4.58 -0.64
CA ARG A 176 13.88 -3.57 -1.31
C ARG A 176 12.39 -3.87 -1.05
N ILE A 177 11.62 -2.88 -0.62
CA ILE A 177 10.20 -2.99 -0.24
C ILE A 177 9.29 -2.89 -1.49
N PRO A 178 8.67 -3.97 -1.97
CA PRO A 178 7.59 -3.87 -2.96
C PRO A 178 6.39 -3.09 -2.39
N ARG A 179 5.85 -2.13 -3.16
CA ARG A 179 4.67 -1.35 -2.76
C ARG A 179 3.60 -1.41 -3.86
N ILE A 180 2.48 -2.05 -3.60
CA ILE A 180 1.32 -2.05 -4.49
C ILE A 180 0.41 -0.88 -4.10
N HIS A 181 0.15 0.00 -5.04
CA HIS A 181 -0.77 1.12 -4.84
C HIS A 181 -2.06 0.78 -5.58
N VAL A 182 -3.20 0.73 -4.94
CA VAL A 182 -4.49 0.48 -5.60
C VAL A 182 -5.22 1.81 -5.73
N HIS A 183 -5.58 2.15 -6.96
CA HIS A 183 -6.29 3.34 -7.43
C HIS A 183 -7.70 2.97 -7.90
#